data_AF-A0AAW7KAK0-F1
#
_entry.id   AF-A0AAW7KAK0-F1
#
_cell.length_a   1.000
_cell.length_b   1.000
_cell.length_c   1.000
_cell.angle_alpha   90.00
_cell.angle_beta   90.00
_cell.angle_gamma   90.00
#
_symmetry.space_group_name_H-M   'P 1'
#
loop_
_entity.id
_entity.type
_entity.pdbx_description
1 polymer ?
#
loop_
_entity_poly.entity_id
_entity_poly.type
_entity_poly.pdbx_seq_one_letter_code
_entity_poly.pdbx_strand_id
1 'polypeptide(L)' 'MLRQIENRSWEVKPLDALWFFVVDSENRGKTEQWRRDPLVDSRAIGVLRGLTIYAT' A
#
# COMPACT_ATOMS: atom_id res chain seq x y z
N MET A 1 16.55 -5.73 11.28
CA MET A 1 15.46 -6.15 10.36
C MET A 1 15.70 -7.58 9.93
N LEU A 2 14.67 -8.43 9.87
CA LEU A 2 14.76 -9.83 9.42
C LEU A 2 13.98 -9.99 8.11
N ARG A 3 14.56 -10.70 7.15
CA ARG A 3 13.89 -11.04 5.89
C ARG A 3 12.88 -12.15 6.16
N GLN A 4 11.62 -11.92 5.80
CA GLN A 4 10.60 -12.96 5.88
C GLN A 4 10.96 -14.12 4.93
N ILE A 5 10.86 -15.34 5.45
CA ILE A 5 10.98 -16.60 4.72
C ILE A 5 9.72 -17.42 4.99
N GLU A 6 9.27 -18.21 4.02
CA GLU A 6 8.17 -19.15 4.23
C GLU A 6 8.65 -20.29 5.14
N ASN A 7 7.99 -20.47 6.28
CA ASN A 7 8.21 -21.58 7.20
C ASN A 7 6.85 -22.12 7.68
N ARG A 8 6.78 -22.84 8.81
CA ARG A 8 5.50 -23.35 9.36
C ARG A 8 4.52 -22.25 9.76
N SER A 9 4.96 -21.00 9.81
CA SER A 9 4.12 -19.82 9.92
C SER A 9 3.66 -19.38 8.53
N TRP A 10 2.35 -19.40 8.31
CA TRP A 10 1.73 -18.97 7.08
C TRP A 10 1.51 -17.45 7.11
N GLU A 11 1.93 -16.75 6.05
CA GLU A 11 1.56 -15.37 5.80
C GLU A 11 0.54 -15.35 4.66
N VAL A 12 -0.67 -14.87 4.92
CA VAL A 12 -1.57 -14.49 3.82
C VAL A 12 -0.96 -13.24 3.22
N LYS A 13 -0.46 -13.36 1.98
CA LYS A 13 0.02 -12.23 1.20
C LYS A 13 -1.21 -11.56 0.56
N PRO A 14 -1.71 -10.40 1.04
CA PRO A 14 -2.70 -9.62 0.31
C PRO A 14 -1.99 -8.97 -0.89
N LEU A 15 -1.60 -9.79 -1.85
CA LEU A 15 -0.81 -9.38 -3.03
C LEU A 15 -1.60 -9.65 -4.30
N ASP A 16 -2.90 -9.38 -4.26
CA ASP A 16 -3.57 -8.91 -5.47
C ASP A 16 -2.94 -7.54 -5.77
N ALA A 17 -2.15 -7.49 -6.84
CA ALA A 17 -1.20 -6.41 -7.12
C ALA A 17 -1.84 -5.02 -7.31
N LEU A 18 -3.16 -4.90 -7.29
CA LEU A 18 -3.92 -3.69 -7.59
C LEU A 18 -4.49 -3.07 -6.31
N TRP A 19 -4.01 -1.87 -6.00
CA TRP A 19 -4.46 -1.08 -4.86
C TRP A 19 -5.18 0.18 -5.32
N PHE A 20 -6.15 0.64 -4.55
CA PHE A 20 -6.75 1.96 -4.76
C PHE A 20 -5.83 3.05 -4.20
N PHE A 21 -5.53 4.06 -5.02
CA PHE A 21 -4.62 5.15 -4.70
C PHE A 21 -5.22 6.50 -5.06
N VAL A 22 -5.02 7.48 -4.18
CA VAL A 22 -5.40 8.89 -4.37
C VAL A 22 -4.26 9.78 -3.86
N VAL A 23 -4.07 10.95 -4.48
CA VAL A 23 -3.14 11.98 -4.01
C VAL A 23 -3.90 12.94 -3.12
N ASP A 24 -3.46 13.10 -1.87
CA ASP A 24 -4.01 14.09 -0.96
C ASP A 24 -3.35 15.46 -1.18
N SER A 25 -3.72 16.14 -2.26
CA SER A 25 -3.17 17.45 -2.64
C SER A 25 -3.51 18.56 -1.66
N GLU A 26 -4.59 18.39 -0.89
CA GLU A 26 -5.09 19.38 0.07
C GLU A 26 -4.76 19.03 1.53
N ASN A 27 -4.05 17.91 1.77
CA ASN A 27 -3.67 17.42 3.10
C ASN A 27 -4.86 17.23 4.06
N ARG A 28 -6.00 16.73 3.54
CA ARG A 28 -7.25 16.55 4.29
C ARG A 28 -7.49 15.14 4.79
N GLY A 29 -6.78 14.14 4.27
CA GLY A 29 -7.09 12.73 4.49
C GLY A 29 -7.07 12.30 5.96
N LYS A 30 -6.28 12.97 6.81
CA LYS A 30 -6.29 12.75 8.26
C LYS A 30 -7.53 13.34 8.94
N THR A 31 -7.85 14.60 8.63
CA THR A 31 -8.98 15.33 9.23
C THR A 31 -10.30 14.68 8.84
N GLU A 32 -10.42 14.26 7.57
CA GLU A 32 -11.60 13.59 7.02
C GLU A 32 -11.61 12.07 7.23
N GLN A 33 -10.54 11.52 7.81
CA GLN A 33 -10.44 10.10 8.20
C GLN A 33 -10.67 9.10 7.06
N TRP A 34 -10.14 9.38 5.87
CA TRP A 34 -10.33 8.57 4.66
C TRP A 34 -9.96 7.09 4.78
N ARG A 35 -9.19 6.69 5.81
CA ARG A 35 -8.91 5.28 6.11
C ARG A 35 -10.13 4.45 6.54
N ARG A 36 -11.25 5.08 6.91
CA ARG A 36 -12.45 4.40 7.41
C ARG A 36 -13.35 3.89 6.29
N ASP A 37 -13.31 4.56 5.14
CA ASP A 37 -14.19 4.32 4.00
C ASP A 37 -13.36 4.09 2.72
N PRO A 38 -13.94 3.55 1.65
CA PRO A 38 -13.26 3.47 0.35
C PRO A 38 -12.83 4.85 -0.16
N LEU A 39 -11.63 4.94 -0.72
CA LEU A 39 -11.09 6.19 -1.26
C LEU A 39 -11.89 6.64 -2.50
N VAL A 40 -12.58 7.76 -2.38
CA VAL A 40 -13.28 8.43 -3.49
C VAL A 40 -12.25 9.01 -4.47
N ASP A 41 -12.60 9.02 -5.77
CA ASP A 41 -11.72 9.47 -6.87
C ASP A 41 -10.36 8.76 -6.93
N SER A 42 -10.31 7.54 -6.42
CA SER A 42 -9.11 6.71 -6.48
C SER A 42 -8.92 6.07 -7.85
N ARG A 43 -7.67 5.75 -8.17
CA ARG A 43 -7.29 4.94 -9.33
C ARG A 43 -6.56 3.69 -8.87
N ALA A 44 -6.63 2.64 -9.68
CA ALA A 44 -5.88 1.42 -9.42
C ALA A 44 -4.38 1.61 -9.71
N ILE A 45 -3.52 1.12 -8.82
CA ILE A 45 -2.06 1.10 -8.99
C ILE A 45 -1.50 -0.29 -8.74
N GLY A 46 -0.43 -0.63 -9.46
CA GLY A 46 0.38 -1.82 -9.22
C GLY A 46 1.31 -1.63 -8.02
N VAL A 47 1.24 -2.47 -6.99
CA VAL A 47 2.19 -2.44 -5.85
C VAL A 47 3.18 -3.60 -5.99
N LEU A 48 4.41 -3.29 -6.41
CA LEU A 48 5.49 -4.28 -6.54
C LEU A 48 6.22 -4.48 -5.21
N ARG A 49 6.52 -5.75 -4.86
CA ARG A 49 7.41 -6.06 -3.73
C ARG A 49 8.87 -5.85 -4.16
N GLY A 50 9.63 -5.08 -3.37
CA GLY A 50 11.09 -5.20 -3.34
C GLY A 50 11.92 -4.18 -4.13
N LEU A 51 11.38 -3.02 -4.51
CA LEU A 51 12.23 -1.95 -5.07
C LEU A 51 13.04 -1.29 -3.95
N THR A 52 14.29 -1.74 -3.77
CA THR A 52 15.31 -0.93 -3.11
C THR A 52 15.58 0.26 -4.02
N ILE A 53 15.05 1.43 -3.70
CA ILE A 53 15.40 2.67 -4.39
C ILE A 53 16.81 3.06 -3.92
N TYR A 54 17.83 2.78 -4.74
CA TYR A 54 19.12 3.43 -4.59
C TYR A 54 18.98 4.84 -5.18
N ALA A 55 18.98 5.85 -4.30
CA ALA A 55 19.21 7.23 -4.71
C ALA A 55 20.72 7.40 -4.93
N THR A 56 21.10 7.81 -6.15
CA THR A 56 22.46 8.29 -6.48
C THR A 56 22.66 9.71 -5.97
#